data_AF-A0A537FQR5-F1
#
_entry.id   AF-A0A537FQR5-F1
#
_cell.length_a   1.000
_cell.length_b   1.000
_cell.length_c   1.000
_cell.angle_alpha   90.00
_cell.angle_beta   90.00
_cell.angle_gamma   90.00
#
_symmetry.space_group_name_H-M   'P 1'
#
loop_
_entity.id
_entity.type
_entity.pdbx_description
1 polymer ?
#
loop_
_entity_poly.entity_id
_entity_poly.type
_entity_poly.pdbx_seq_one_letter_code
_entity_poly.pdbx_strand_id
1 'polypeptide(L)'
;MADATILSWITAEVDQALENVRDSIAQFSASPHDPAALSICPEHLHQVSGALRMVGLSGATRFCEAIEGSFSGANGSRPSTASIGIIDRAVLALKQFVDDVARGQANVPLRLFPVYRELAKLQGKADSSEKELFFPDLTPPAPSHPSPWTLAKHELAPFVQAQRARFQRGLLAWLRGSAAGLEDMRQALDALYQVSVQLPEPRALAWVAIGLIDGLLDAPEPDWQASAKVLCNKIDFHMRDLAAGSQAVN
;
A
#
# COMPACT_ATOMS: atom_id res chain seq x y z
N MET A 1 -3.10 19.11 0.28
CA MET A 1 -1.80 19.71 -0.06
C MET A 1 -1.21 20.23 1.24
N ALA A 2 -0.11 19.64 1.72
CA ALA A 2 0.59 20.19 2.88
C ALA A 2 1.12 21.58 2.50
N ASP A 3 1.05 22.53 3.44
CA ASP A 3 1.58 23.88 3.24
C ASP A 3 3.08 23.79 2.92
N ALA A 4 3.52 24.44 1.84
CA ALA A 4 4.91 24.34 1.36
C ALA A 4 5.92 24.79 2.44
N THR A 5 5.49 25.68 3.34
CA THR A 5 6.26 26.11 4.50
C THR A 5 6.45 25.00 5.53
N ILE A 6 5.40 24.22 5.82
CA ILE A 6 5.44 23.07 6.74
C ILE A 6 6.33 21.96 6.20
N LEU A 7 6.25 21.68 4.90
CA LEU A 7 7.13 20.70 4.24
C LEU A 7 8.60 21.13 4.31
N SER A 8 8.91 22.42 4.07
CA SER A 8 10.29 22.91 4.09
C SER A 8 10.96 22.87 5.47
N TRP A 9 10.20 23.08 6.55
CA TRP A 9 10.71 22.98 7.90
C TRP A 9 10.93 21.51 8.30
N ILE A 10 9.96 20.65 7.98
CA ILE A 10 10.03 19.23 8.32
C ILE A 10 11.17 18.52 7.57
N THR A 11 11.49 18.96 6.36
CA THR A 11 12.66 18.44 5.63
C THR A 11 13.98 18.74 6.35
N ALA A 12 14.16 19.91 6.96
CA ALA A 12 15.43 20.25 7.63
C ALA A 12 15.66 19.41 8.90
N GLU A 13 14.62 19.20 9.70
CA GLU A 13 14.68 18.35 10.91
C GLU A 13 14.89 16.88 10.54
N VAL A 14 14.16 16.40 9.52
CA VAL A 14 14.33 15.03 9.00
C VAL A 14 15.73 14.83 8.46
N ASP A 15 16.26 15.79 7.69
CA ASP A 15 17.62 15.72 7.16
C ASP A 15 18.66 15.64 8.26
N GLN A 16 18.59 16.52 9.27
CA GLN A 16 19.54 16.52 10.37
C GLN A 16 19.51 15.19 11.17
N ALA A 17 18.32 14.66 11.45
CA ALA A 17 18.17 13.40 12.15
C ALA A 17 18.71 12.21 11.33
N LEU A 18 18.46 12.17 10.02
CA LEU A 18 19.01 11.14 9.13
C LEU A 18 20.53 11.25 8.99
N GLU A 19 21.10 12.47 8.96
CA GLU A 19 22.55 12.68 8.99
C GLU A 19 23.17 12.14 10.27
N ASN A 20 22.60 12.43 11.44
CA ASN A 20 23.08 11.89 12.71
C ASN A 20 23.09 10.35 12.72
N VAL A 21 22.07 9.70 12.15
CA VAL A 21 22.02 8.24 12.02
C VAL A 21 23.17 7.73 11.15
N ARG A 22 23.47 8.41 10.03
CA ARG A 22 24.56 8.01 9.13
C ARG A 22 25.93 8.23 9.75
N ASP A 23 26.12 9.28 10.52
CA ASP A 23 27.37 9.54 11.26
C ASP A 23 27.63 8.44 12.30
N SER A 24 26.60 8.04 13.05
CA SER A 24 26.65 6.90 13.96
C SER A 24 26.99 5.59 13.24
N ILE A 25 26.41 5.35 12.06
CA ILE A 25 26.73 4.18 11.24
C ILE A 25 28.20 4.24 10.77
N ALA A 26 28.69 5.40 10.32
CA ALA A 26 30.06 5.57 9.87
C ALA A 26 31.06 5.34 11.02
N GLN A 27 30.75 5.83 12.22
CA GLN A 27 31.54 5.58 13.43
C GLN A 27 31.61 4.08 13.76
N PHE A 28 30.47 3.38 13.71
CA PHE A 28 30.42 1.94 13.91
C PHE A 28 31.19 1.18 12.82
N SER A 29 31.08 1.58 11.56
CA SER A 29 31.83 0.97 10.44
C SER A 29 33.35 1.15 10.60
N ALA A 30 33.81 2.28 11.14
CA ALA A 30 35.22 2.52 11.44
C ALA A 30 35.70 1.72 12.65
N SER A 31 34.83 1.46 13.63
CA SER A 31 35.14 0.69 14.85
C SER A 31 34.00 -0.29 15.22
N PRO A 32 33.91 -1.47 14.55
CA PRO A 32 32.78 -2.41 14.73
C PRO A 32 32.67 -3.07 16.11
N HIS A 33 33.63 -2.81 17.00
CA HIS A 33 33.65 -3.31 18.38
C HIS A 33 32.91 -2.41 19.37
N ASP A 34 32.48 -1.21 18.96
CA ASP A 34 31.69 -0.29 19.78
C ASP A 34 30.23 -0.21 19.33
N PRO A 35 29.37 -1.13 19.81
CA PRO A 35 27.95 -1.11 19.49
C PRO A 35 27.19 0.05 20.14
N ALA A 36 27.79 0.78 21.09
CA ALA A 36 27.16 1.94 21.69
C ALA A 36 27.00 3.09 20.67
N ALA A 37 27.86 3.13 19.64
CA ALA A 37 27.76 4.10 18.54
C ALA A 37 26.40 4.10 17.82
N LEU A 38 25.69 2.97 17.81
CA LEU A 38 24.38 2.81 17.15
C LEU A 38 23.19 3.03 18.10
N SER A 39 23.44 3.24 19.39
CA SER A 39 22.37 3.27 20.42
C SER A 39 21.37 4.40 20.23
N ILE A 40 21.80 5.51 19.62
CA ILE A 40 20.96 6.70 19.36
C ILE A 40 20.13 6.59 18.07
N CYS A 41 20.49 5.69 17.15
CA CYS A 41 19.86 5.62 15.83
C CYS A 41 18.35 5.34 15.88
N PRO A 42 17.84 4.41 16.72
CA PRO A 42 16.41 4.17 16.79
C PRO A 42 15.61 5.39 17.23
N GLU A 43 16.13 6.19 18.17
CA GLU A 43 15.44 7.40 18.65
C GLU A 43 15.32 8.46 17.54
N HIS A 44 16.40 8.72 16.81
CA HIS A 44 16.37 9.63 15.66
C HIS A 44 15.41 9.14 14.56
N LEU A 45 15.42 7.84 14.24
CA LEU A 45 14.50 7.27 13.25
C LEU A 45 13.04 7.33 13.71
N HIS A 46 12.79 7.17 15.01
CA HIS A 46 11.48 7.33 15.59
C HIS A 46 10.96 8.77 15.42
N GLN A 47 11.79 9.77 15.69
CA GLN A 47 11.48 11.19 15.46
C GLN A 47 11.19 11.48 13.98
N VAL A 48 12.03 10.97 13.07
CA VAL A 48 11.82 11.08 11.62
C VAL A 48 10.48 10.48 11.22
N SER A 49 10.14 9.27 11.70
CA SER A 49 8.86 8.63 11.39
C SER A 49 7.67 9.46 11.88
N GLY A 50 7.77 10.09 13.05
CA GLY A 50 6.77 11.01 13.59
C GLY A 50 6.57 12.23 12.69
N ALA A 51 7.67 12.86 12.27
CA ALA A 51 7.64 14.02 11.39
C ALA A 51 7.03 13.68 10.01
N LEU A 52 7.44 12.56 9.39
CA LEU A 52 6.89 12.07 8.12
C LEU A 52 5.40 11.77 8.21
N ARG A 53 4.94 11.25 9.35
CA ARG A 53 3.52 11.00 9.60
C ARG A 53 2.72 12.30 9.66
N MET A 54 3.25 13.33 10.31
CA MET A 54 2.60 14.64 10.43
C MET A 54 2.38 15.32 9.07
N VAL A 55 3.26 15.08 8.09
CA VAL A 55 3.11 15.61 6.72
C VAL A 55 2.36 14.67 5.77
N GLY A 56 1.88 13.52 6.25
CA GLY A 56 1.10 12.57 5.45
C GLY A 56 1.94 11.71 4.49
N LEU A 57 3.25 11.58 4.72
CA LEU A 57 4.13 10.70 3.94
C LEU A 57 4.10 9.27 4.50
N SER A 58 2.92 8.62 4.42
CA SER A 58 2.66 7.30 5.03
C SER A 58 3.63 6.21 4.57
N GLY A 59 3.97 6.17 3.28
CA GLY A 59 4.92 5.17 2.77
C GLY A 59 6.36 5.42 3.20
N ALA A 60 6.80 6.68 3.28
CA ALA A 60 8.12 7.03 3.83
C ALA A 60 8.18 6.72 5.33
N THR A 61 7.08 6.98 6.06
CA THR A 61 6.93 6.63 7.47
C THR A 61 7.10 5.12 7.67
N ARG A 62 6.37 4.31 6.88
CA ARG A 62 6.46 2.85 6.93
C ARG A 62 7.87 2.33 6.61
N PHE A 63 8.53 2.96 5.65
CA PHE A 63 9.91 2.64 5.30
C PHE A 63 10.88 3.00 6.45
N CYS A 64 10.73 4.17 7.08
CA CYS A 64 11.51 4.60 8.23
C CYS A 64 11.36 3.64 9.43
N GLU A 65 10.13 3.23 9.76
CA GLU A 65 9.86 2.22 10.80
C GLU A 65 10.58 0.89 10.52
N ALA A 66 10.71 0.49 9.24
CA ALA A 66 11.46 -0.70 8.88
C ALA A 66 12.98 -0.53 9.04
N ILE A 67 13.51 0.68 8.82
CA ILE A 67 14.92 0.99 9.13
C ILE A 67 15.14 0.89 10.65
N GLU A 68 14.28 1.55 11.42
CA GLU A 68 14.32 1.55 12.90
C GLU A 68 14.31 0.11 13.45
N GLY A 69 13.34 -0.70 13.02
CA GLY A 69 13.21 -2.09 13.45
C GLY A 69 14.41 -2.98 13.07
N SER A 70 15.23 -2.57 12.11
CA SER A 70 16.42 -3.33 11.70
C SER A 70 17.60 -3.18 12.68
N PHE A 71 17.57 -2.19 13.58
CA PHE A 71 18.56 -2.04 14.66
C PHE A 71 18.35 -3.04 15.82
N SER A 72 17.15 -3.59 15.95
CA SER A 72 16.82 -4.59 16.98
C SER A 72 17.04 -6.03 16.52
N GLY A 73 17.23 -6.27 15.22
CA GLY A 73 17.39 -7.61 14.62
C GLY A 73 16.17 -8.54 14.83
N ALA A 74 16.11 -9.66 14.11
CA ALA A 74 14.98 -10.59 14.19
C ALA A 74 14.77 -11.22 15.59
N ASN A 75 15.84 -11.33 16.41
CA ASN A 75 15.85 -11.98 17.73
C ASN A 75 16.31 -11.05 18.87
N GLY A 76 16.20 -9.72 18.72
CA GLY A 76 16.80 -8.79 19.69
C GLY A 76 18.34 -8.73 19.61
N SER A 77 18.92 -9.34 18.58
CA SER A 77 20.37 -9.38 18.35
C SER A 77 20.82 -8.12 17.61
N ARG A 78 21.99 -7.61 17.99
CA ARG A 78 22.59 -6.43 17.34
C ARG A 78 22.82 -6.69 15.84
N PRO A 79 22.69 -5.66 14.99
CA PRO A 79 22.90 -5.78 13.55
C PRO A 79 24.35 -6.19 13.24
N SER A 80 24.52 -7.12 12.30
CA SER A 80 25.84 -7.48 11.78
C SER A 80 26.41 -6.36 10.91
N THR A 81 27.73 -6.36 10.64
CA THR A 81 28.35 -5.41 9.69
C THR A 81 27.68 -5.44 8.31
N ALA A 82 27.28 -6.62 7.83
CA ALA A 82 26.54 -6.77 6.57
C ALA A 82 25.14 -6.13 6.64
N SER A 83 24.46 -6.27 7.79
CA SER A 83 23.16 -5.64 8.04
C SER A 83 23.27 -4.11 8.05
N ILE A 84 24.36 -3.57 8.62
CA ILE A 84 24.61 -2.13 8.67
C ILE A 84 24.76 -1.50 7.28
N GLY A 85 25.42 -2.18 6.33
CA GLY A 85 25.49 -1.70 4.95
C GLY A 85 24.11 -1.59 4.27
N ILE A 86 23.18 -2.50 4.58
CA ILE A 86 21.80 -2.43 4.08
C ILE A 86 21.05 -1.26 4.74
N ILE A 87 21.24 -1.08 6.05
CA ILE A 87 20.62 0.02 6.81
C ILE A 87 21.10 1.39 6.31
N ASP A 88 22.40 1.61 6.07
CA ASP A 88 22.91 2.88 5.52
C ASP A 88 22.31 3.18 4.14
N ARG A 89 22.25 2.19 3.24
CA ARG A 89 21.59 2.35 1.93
C ARG A 89 20.12 2.72 2.07
N ALA A 90 19.43 2.16 3.05
CA ALA A 90 18.03 2.50 3.32
C ALA A 90 17.88 3.94 3.85
N VAL A 91 18.73 4.37 4.79
CA VAL A 91 18.71 5.75 5.29
C VAL A 91 18.96 6.74 4.15
N LEU A 92 19.93 6.45 3.27
CA LEU A 92 20.17 7.26 2.08
C LEU A 92 18.98 7.28 1.10
N ALA A 93 18.35 6.13 0.87
CA ALA A 93 17.18 6.03 0.01
C ALA A 93 15.98 6.82 0.56
N LEU A 94 15.77 6.78 1.89
CA LEU A 94 14.75 7.59 2.57
C LEU A 94 15.03 9.08 2.41
N LYS A 95 16.28 9.51 2.65
CA LYS A 95 16.67 10.91 2.47
C LYS A 95 16.39 11.38 1.04
N GLN A 96 16.88 10.64 0.04
CA GLN A 96 16.67 11.00 -1.37
C GLN A 96 15.17 11.05 -1.72
N PHE A 97 14.36 10.13 -1.20
CA PHE A 97 12.93 10.11 -1.42
C PHE A 97 12.24 11.36 -0.84
N VAL A 98 12.57 11.74 0.39
CA VAL A 98 12.01 12.93 1.05
C VAL A 98 12.42 14.19 0.28
N ASP A 99 13.69 14.29 -0.10
CA ASP A 99 14.23 15.38 -0.91
C ASP A 99 13.52 15.50 -2.28
N ASP A 100 13.29 14.38 -2.96
CA ASP A 100 12.59 14.31 -4.25
C ASP A 100 11.15 14.84 -4.12
N VAL A 101 10.43 14.39 -3.08
CA VAL A 101 9.05 14.84 -2.82
C VAL A 101 9.01 16.32 -2.45
N ALA A 102 9.96 16.80 -1.65
CA ALA A 102 10.08 18.21 -1.29
C ALA A 102 10.35 19.11 -2.51
N ARG A 103 11.04 18.59 -3.54
CA ARG A 103 11.25 19.26 -4.83
C ARG A 103 10.07 19.12 -5.80
N GLY A 104 8.95 18.53 -5.37
CA GLY A 104 7.73 18.41 -6.14
C GLY A 104 7.62 17.15 -7.00
N GLN A 105 8.50 16.16 -6.83
CA GLN A 105 8.30 14.86 -7.47
C GLN A 105 7.07 14.13 -6.87
N ALA A 106 6.52 13.20 -7.64
CA ALA A 106 5.39 12.38 -7.20
C ALA A 106 5.75 11.53 -5.98
N ASN A 107 4.89 11.55 -4.96
CA ASN A 107 4.97 10.69 -3.77
C ASN A 107 4.63 9.24 -4.16
N VAL A 108 5.63 8.49 -4.61
CA VAL A 108 5.50 7.07 -5.02
C VAL A 108 6.41 6.19 -4.14
N PRO A 109 5.98 5.83 -2.91
CA PRO A 109 6.80 5.07 -1.96
C PRO A 109 7.22 3.69 -2.47
N LEU A 110 6.50 3.13 -3.45
CA LEU A 110 6.82 1.86 -4.08
C LEU A 110 8.25 1.84 -4.69
N ARG A 111 8.82 3.00 -5.04
CA ARG A 111 10.22 3.14 -5.47
C ARG A 111 11.23 2.64 -4.41
N LEU A 112 10.85 2.65 -3.13
CA LEU A 112 11.69 2.18 -2.02
C LEU A 112 11.62 0.67 -1.80
N PHE A 113 10.70 -0.04 -2.48
CA PHE A 113 10.47 -1.47 -2.28
C PHE A 113 11.71 -2.37 -2.46
N PRO A 114 12.59 -2.15 -3.45
CA PRO A 114 13.79 -2.98 -3.60
C PRO A 114 14.64 -3.02 -2.32
N VAL A 115 14.83 -1.88 -1.68
CA VAL A 115 15.60 -1.77 -0.42
C VAL A 115 14.76 -2.24 0.77
N TYR A 116 13.46 -1.96 0.79
CA TYR A 116 12.55 -2.40 1.85
C TYR A 116 12.55 -3.93 2.01
N ARG A 117 12.54 -4.65 0.89
CA ARG A 117 12.64 -6.11 0.88
C ARG A 117 13.93 -6.63 1.51
N GLU A 118 15.04 -5.91 1.37
CA GLU A 118 16.29 -6.28 2.05
C GLU A 118 16.18 -6.08 3.57
N LEU A 119 15.60 -4.97 4.03
CA LEU A 119 15.33 -4.72 5.46
C LEU A 119 14.37 -5.77 6.05
N ALA A 120 13.32 -6.13 5.31
CA ALA A 120 12.36 -7.15 5.73
C ALA A 120 13.05 -8.51 5.94
N LYS A 121 13.96 -8.90 5.04
CA LYS A 121 14.77 -10.11 5.20
C LYS A 121 15.65 -10.08 6.44
N LEU A 122 16.25 -8.92 6.78
CA LEU A 122 17.03 -8.77 8.02
C LEU A 122 16.19 -9.00 9.28
N GLN A 123 14.90 -8.69 9.22
CA GLN A 123 13.93 -8.91 10.29
C GLN A 123 13.29 -10.30 10.27
N GLY A 124 13.75 -11.22 9.39
CA GLY A 124 13.18 -12.56 9.25
C GLY A 124 11.84 -12.61 8.51
N LYS A 125 11.41 -11.52 7.87
CA LYS A 125 10.20 -11.47 7.05
C LYS A 125 10.53 -11.90 5.62
N ALA A 126 10.38 -13.19 5.34
CA ALA A 126 10.68 -13.76 4.01
C ALA A 126 9.68 -13.32 2.93
N ASP A 127 8.43 -13.02 3.31
CA ASP A 127 7.30 -12.78 2.40
C ASP A 127 6.91 -11.29 2.29
N SER A 128 7.91 -10.40 2.25
CA SER A 128 7.64 -8.97 2.03
C SER A 128 7.08 -8.74 0.62
N SER A 129 6.04 -7.93 0.51
CA SER A 129 5.38 -7.65 -0.79
C SER A 129 5.18 -6.16 -1.02
N GLU A 130 5.08 -5.77 -2.29
CA GLU A 130 4.92 -4.39 -2.78
C GLU A 130 3.75 -3.66 -2.11
N LYS A 131 2.72 -4.41 -1.71
CA LYS A 131 1.55 -3.91 -0.98
C LYS A 131 1.93 -3.16 0.30
N GLU A 132 3.06 -3.47 0.91
CA GLU A 132 3.54 -2.80 2.14
C GLU A 132 4.01 -1.36 1.91
N LEU A 133 4.30 -1.00 0.66
CA LEU A 133 4.64 0.37 0.23
C LEU A 133 3.67 0.91 -0.82
N PHE A 134 2.50 0.27 -0.98
CA PHE A 134 1.46 0.71 -1.89
C PHE A 134 0.48 1.65 -1.17
N PHE A 135 0.76 2.95 -1.26
CA PHE A 135 -0.05 4.02 -0.68
C PHE A 135 -0.61 4.92 -1.80
N PRO A 136 -1.58 4.44 -2.59
CA PRO A 136 -2.18 5.25 -3.64
C PRO A 136 -2.94 6.44 -3.04
N ASP A 137 -2.96 7.56 -3.76
CA ASP A 137 -3.81 8.69 -3.41
C ASP A 137 -5.28 8.31 -3.73
N LEU A 138 -6.07 8.14 -2.66
CA LEU A 138 -7.50 7.83 -2.74
C LEU A 138 -8.39 9.08 -2.63
N THR A 139 -7.78 10.28 -2.57
CA THR A 139 -8.54 11.55 -2.52
C THR A 139 -9.24 11.89 -3.84
N PRO A 140 -8.70 11.57 -5.04
CA PRO A 140 -9.43 11.81 -6.27
C PRO A 140 -10.68 10.93 -6.33
N PRO A 141 -11.86 11.48 -6.71
CA PRO A 141 -13.04 10.67 -6.90
C PRO A 141 -12.80 9.71 -8.08
N ALA A 142 -13.42 8.54 -8.02
CA ALA A 142 -13.48 7.67 -9.19
C ALA A 142 -14.15 8.41 -10.37
N PRO A 143 -13.74 8.12 -11.61
CA PRO A 143 -14.48 8.57 -12.78
C PRO A 143 -15.96 8.20 -12.68
N SER A 144 -16.82 8.97 -13.35
CA SER A 144 -18.23 8.59 -13.50
C SER A 144 -18.38 7.52 -14.59
N HIS A 145 -19.32 6.60 -14.39
CA HIS A 145 -19.66 5.64 -15.43
C HIS A 145 -20.18 6.39 -16.68
N PRO A 146 -19.79 6.01 -17.92
CA PRO A 146 -20.20 6.71 -19.14
C PRO A 146 -21.71 6.66 -19.43
N SER A 147 -22.38 5.61 -18.96
CA SER A 147 -23.84 5.41 -19.05
C SER A 147 -24.46 5.19 -17.67
N PRO A 148 -24.51 6.19 -16.78
CA PRO A 148 -25.04 6.02 -15.44
C PRO A 148 -26.56 5.97 -15.46
N TRP A 149 -27.16 5.24 -14.51
CA TRP A 149 -28.61 5.21 -14.33
C TRP A 149 -29.00 5.03 -12.86
N THR A 150 -30.28 5.24 -12.57
CA THR A 150 -30.82 5.20 -11.21
C THR A 150 -31.92 4.16 -11.06
N LEU A 151 -31.98 3.55 -9.87
CA LEU A 151 -32.99 2.57 -9.48
C LEU A 151 -33.99 3.21 -8.51
N ALA A 152 -35.19 2.66 -8.38
CA ALA A 152 -36.00 3.00 -7.22
C ALA A 152 -35.32 2.47 -5.95
N LYS A 153 -35.44 3.18 -4.83
CA LYS A 153 -34.73 2.83 -3.57
C LYS A 153 -34.97 1.38 -3.12
N HIS A 154 -36.17 0.86 -3.31
CA HIS A 154 -36.54 -0.50 -2.91
C HIS A 154 -35.98 -1.59 -3.85
N GLU A 155 -35.52 -1.22 -5.06
CA GLU A 155 -34.94 -2.13 -6.05
C GLU A 155 -33.42 -2.25 -5.91
N LEU A 156 -32.77 -1.31 -5.21
CA LEU A 156 -31.31 -1.25 -5.10
C LEU A 156 -30.72 -2.50 -4.44
N ALA A 157 -31.23 -2.91 -3.27
CA ALA A 157 -30.72 -4.10 -2.59
C ALA A 157 -30.94 -5.40 -3.38
N PRO A 158 -32.16 -5.67 -3.92
CA PRO A 158 -32.37 -6.79 -4.85
C PRO A 158 -31.44 -6.77 -6.07
N PHE A 159 -31.21 -5.60 -6.65
CA PHE A 159 -30.29 -5.44 -7.77
C PHE A 159 -28.85 -5.82 -7.39
N VAL A 160 -28.34 -5.32 -6.26
CA VAL A 160 -26.99 -5.68 -5.78
C VAL A 160 -26.89 -7.17 -5.51
N GLN A 161 -27.93 -7.81 -4.93
CA GLN A 161 -27.95 -9.27 -4.75
C GLN A 161 -27.90 -10.03 -6.08
N ALA A 162 -28.63 -9.57 -7.09
CA ALA A 162 -28.60 -10.16 -8.42
C ALA A 162 -27.21 -10.05 -9.06
N GLN A 163 -26.54 -8.90 -8.94
CA GLN A 163 -25.17 -8.72 -9.43
C GLN A 163 -24.16 -9.57 -8.64
N ARG A 164 -24.33 -9.69 -7.31
CA ARG A 164 -23.51 -10.59 -6.50
C ARG A 164 -23.65 -12.05 -6.95
N ALA A 165 -24.88 -12.52 -7.15
CA ALA A 165 -25.12 -13.88 -7.64
C ALA A 165 -24.47 -14.11 -9.02
N ARG A 166 -24.51 -13.10 -9.90
CA ARG A 166 -23.80 -13.13 -11.19
C ARG A 166 -22.29 -13.23 -11.01
N PHE A 167 -21.71 -12.37 -10.17
CA PHE A 167 -20.29 -12.38 -9.86
C PHE A 167 -19.82 -13.74 -9.30
N GLN A 168 -20.57 -14.32 -8.36
CA GLN A 168 -20.26 -15.62 -7.77
C GLN A 168 -20.29 -16.77 -8.79
N ARG A 169 -21.28 -16.78 -9.71
CA ARG A 169 -21.32 -17.75 -10.80
C ARG A 169 -20.09 -17.62 -11.70
N GLY A 170 -19.71 -16.38 -12.05
CA GLY A 170 -18.51 -16.09 -12.82
C GLY A 170 -17.23 -16.56 -12.13
N LEU A 171 -17.08 -16.24 -10.83
CA LEU A 171 -15.95 -16.67 -10.01
C LEU A 171 -15.83 -18.20 -9.96
N LEU A 172 -16.95 -18.89 -9.73
CA LEU A 172 -16.97 -20.35 -9.71
C LEU A 172 -16.61 -20.96 -11.07
N ALA A 173 -17.10 -20.39 -12.17
CA ALA A 173 -16.75 -20.82 -13.51
C ALA A 173 -15.26 -20.64 -13.79
N TRP A 174 -14.68 -19.50 -13.39
CA TRP A 174 -13.25 -19.23 -13.53
C TRP A 174 -12.39 -20.17 -12.69
N LEU A 175 -12.77 -20.45 -11.44
CA LEU A 175 -12.09 -21.42 -10.59
C LEU A 175 -12.14 -22.85 -11.15
N ARG A 176 -13.14 -23.17 -11.97
CA ARG A 176 -13.28 -24.43 -12.71
C ARG A 176 -12.56 -24.43 -14.07
N GLY A 177 -11.81 -23.37 -14.39
CA GLY A 177 -11.02 -23.26 -15.62
C GLY A 177 -11.75 -22.62 -16.80
N SER A 178 -12.96 -22.07 -16.61
CA SER A 178 -13.68 -21.36 -17.69
C SER A 178 -13.38 -19.86 -17.67
N ALA A 179 -12.66 -19.37 -18.68
CA ALA A 179 -12.37 -17.95 -18.84
C ALA A 179 -13.63 -17.09 -19.01
N ALA A 180 -14.74 -17.65 -19.52
CA ALA A 180 -16.02 -16.96 -19.61
C ALA A 180 -16.55 -16.48 -18.25
N GLY A 181 -16.09 -17.09 -17.15
CA GLY A 181 -16.41 -16.63 -15.80
C GLY A 181 -15.88 -15.23 -15.48
N LEU A 182 -14.75 -14.84 -16.07
CA LEU A 182 -14.18 -13.49 -15.90
C LEU A 182 -15.13 -12.43 -16.50
N GLU A 183 -15.68 -12.68 -17.68
CA GLU A 183 -16.62 -11.78 -18.34
C GLU A 183 -17.92 -11.60 -17.52
N ASP A 184 -18.43 -12.67 -16.92
CA ASP A 184 -19.60 -12.58 -16.02
C ASP A 184 -19.31 -11.75 -14.76
N MET A 185 -18.12 -11.90 -14.17
CA MET A 185 -17.69 -11.05 -13.06
C MET A 185 -17.58 -9.59 -13.49
N ARG A 186 -16.97 -9.35 -14.67
CA ARG A 186 -16.81 -8.01 -15.22
C ARG A 186 -18.14 -7.30 -15.41
N GLN A 187 -19.12 -7.97 -16.02
CA GLN A 187 -20.44 -7.38 -16.27
C GLN A 187 -21.23 -7.14 -14.98
N ALA A 188 -21.08 -7.99 -13.96
CA ALA A 188 -21.67 -7.74 -12.64
C ALA A 188 -21.11 -6.46 -11.99
N LEU A 189 -19.79 -6.25 -12.09
CA LEU A 189 -19.12 -5.08 -11.54
C LEU A 189 -19.46 -3.81 -12.34
N ASP A 190 -19.55 -3.91 -13.66
CA ASP A 190 -19.98 -2.81 -14.54
C ASP A 190 -21.40 -2.32 -14.18
N ALA A 191 -22.33 -3.27 -13.98
CA ALA A 191 -23.68 -2.97 -13.53
C ALA A 191 -23.73 -2.28 -12.16
N LEU A 192 -22.83 -2.63 -11.22
CA LEU A 192 -22.70 -1.90 -9.96
C LEU A 192 -22.09 -0.50 -10.15
N TYR A 193 -21.11 -0.36 -11.03
CA TYR A 193 -20.47 0.92 -11.33
C TYR A 193 -21.46 1.91 -11.95
N GLN A 194 -22.36 1.44 -12.82
CA GLN A 194 -23.46 2.22 -13.41
C GLN A 194 -24.38 2.90 -12.39
N VAL A 195 -24.60 2.25 -11.24
CA VAL A 195 -25.48 2.75 -10.17
C VAL A 195 -24.70 3.29 -8.96
N SER A 196 -23.37 3.41 -9.06
CA SER A 196 -22.44 3.70 -7.95
C SER A 196 -22.78 4.97 -7.15
N VAL A 197 -23.40 5.98 -7.77
CA VAL A 197 -23.86 7.20 -7.10
C VAL A 197 -24.86 6.90 -5.97
N GLN A 198 -25.66 5.84 -6.12
CA GLN A 198 -26.64 5.39 -5.13
C GLN A 198 -26.05 4.45 -4.06
N LEU A 199 -24.80 4.00 -4.24
CA LEU A 199 -24.11 3.11 -3.32
C LEU A 199 -23.34 3.90 -2.25
N PRO A 200 -23.17 3.35 -1.03
CA PRO A 200 -22.27 3.91 -0.03
C PRO A 200 -20.80 3.81 -0.48
N GLU A 201 -19.93 4.60 0.16
CA GLU A 201 -18.48 4.54 -0.07
C GLU A 201 -17.87 3.20 0.40
N PRO A 202 -16.78 2.73 -0.23
CA PRO A 202 -16.03 3.35 -1.33
C PRO A 202 -16.64 3.06 -2.72
N ARG A 203 -17.15 4.10 -3.40
CA ARG A 203 -17.81 3.98 -4.73
C ARG A 203 -16.84 3.61 -5.84
N ALA A 204 -15.55 3.94 -5.66
CA ALA A 204 -14.48 3.60 -6.58
C ALA A 204 -14.25 2.09 -6.72
N LEU A 205 -14.70 1.29 -5.76
CA LEU A 205 -14.37 -0.14 -5.72
C LEU A 205 -14.83 -0.88 -6.97
N ALA A 206 -16.05 -0.62 -7.47
CA ALA A 206 -16.55 -1.28 -8.67
C ALA A 206 -15.69 -0.95 -9.90
N TRP A 207 -15.30 0.32 -10.05
CA TRP A 207 -14.43 0.77 -11.13
C TRP A 207 -13.03 0.14 -11.08
N VAL A 208 -12.40 0.12 -9.89
CA VAL A 208 -11.08 -0.53 -9.71
C VAL A 208 -11.17 -2.04 -9.91
N ALA A 209 -12.24 -2.68 -9.43
CA ALA A 209 -12.46 -4.11 -9.60
C ALA A 209 -12.66 -4.50 -11.06
N ILE A 210 -13.30 -3.66 -11.88
CA ILE A 210 -13.37 -3.86 -13.34
C ILE A 210 -11.95 -3.91 -13.93
N GLY A 211 -11.08 -2.97 -13.56
CA GLY A 211 -9.68 -2.96 -14.01
C GLY A 211 -8.88 -4.21 -13.60
N LEU A 212 -9.14 -4.74 -12.40
CA LEU A 212 -8.59 -6.03 -11.96
C LEU A 212 -9.03 -7.17 -12.89
N ILE A 213 -10.32 -7.25 -13.23
CA ILE A 213 -10.85 -8.29 -14.11
C ILE A 213 -10.34 -8.12 -15.56
N ASP A 214 -10.28 -6.87 -16.06
CA ASP A 214 -9.72 -6.56 -17.38
C ASP A 214 -8.25 -7.00 -17.47
N GLY A 215 -7.45 -6.77 -16.42
CA GLY A 215 -6.07 -7.27 -16.36
C GLY A 215 -5.96 -8.80 -16.37
N LEU A 216 -6.89 -9.51 -15.73
CA LEU A 216 -6.94 -10.99 -15.79
C LEU A 216 -7.35 -11.52 -17.16
N LEU A 217 -8.17 -10.77 -17.89
CA LEU A 217 -8.58 -11.10 -19.27
C LEU A 217 -7.42 -10.91 -20.26
N ASP A 218 -6.56 -9.91 -20.04
CA ASP A 218 -5.47 -9.55 -20.96
C ASP A 218 -4.15 -10.32 -20.71
N ALA A 219 -3.72 -10.46 -19.45
CA ALA A 219 -2.41 -11.03 -19.11
C ALA A 219 -2.46 -11.94 -17.85
N PRO A 220 -2.76 -13.24 -18.00
CA PRO A 220 -2.99 -14.13 -16.89
C PRO A 220 -1.69 -14.76 -16.37
N GLU A 221 -0.77 -13.98 -15.82
CA GLU A 221 0.41 -14.54 -15.13
C GLU A 221 -0.02 -15.40 -13.91
N PRO A 222 0.59 -16.57 -13.66
CA PRO A 222 0.13 -17.50 -12.61
C PRO A 222 0.08 -16.89 -11.19
N ASP A 223 1.10 -16.13 -10.81
CA ASP A 223 1.19 -15.50 -9.49
C ASP A 223 0.15 -14.38 -9.31
N TRP A 224 -0.11 -13.64 -10.39
CA TRP A 224 -1.15 -12.64 -10.44
C TRP A 224 -2.54 -13.28 -10.29
N GLN A 225 -2.81 -14.38 -11.00
CA GLN A 225 -4.07 -15.11 -10.89
C GLN A 225 -4.31 -15.62 -9.45
N ALA A 226 -3.28 -16.15 -8.79
CA ALA A 226 -3.38 -16.64 -7.42
C ALA A 226 -3.78 -15.51 -6.45
N SER A 227 -3.13 -14.35 -6.58
CA SER A 227 -3.44 -13.16 -5.78
C SER A 227 -4.84 -12.60 -6.06
N ALA A 228 -5.25 -12.58 -7.33
CA ALA A 228 -6.55 -12.08 -7.74
C ALA A 228 -7.72 -12.91 -7.19
N LYS A 229 -7.57 -14.24 -7.06
CA LYS A 229 -8.58 -15.11 -6.43
C LYS A 229 -8.91 -14.66 -4.99
N VAL A 230 -7.89 -14.24 -4.23
CA VAL A 230 -8.08 -13.73 -2.86
C VAL A 230 -8.83 -12.39 -2.88
N LEU A 231 -8.54 -11.52 -3.85
CA LEU A 231 -9.23 -10.23 -4.00
C LEU A 231 -10.69 -10.41 -4.42
N CYS A 232 -11.02 -11.36 -5.30
CA CYS A 232 -12.39 -11.66 -5.69
C CYS A 232 -13.28 -12.05 -4.50
N ASN A 233 -12.73 -12.78 -3.51
CA ASN A 233 -13.46 -13.09 -2.28
C ASN A 233 -13.77 -11.84 -1.44
N LYS A 234 -12.84 -10.86 -1.39
CA LYS A 234 -13.08 -9.58 -0.70
C LYS A 234 -14.15 -8.75 -1.42
N ILE A 235 -14.14 -8.76 -2.76
CA ILE A 235 -15.17 -8.10 -3.57
C ILE A 235 -16.55 -8.73 -3.30
N ASP A 236 -16.66 -10.07 -3.26
CA ASP A 236 -17.93 -10.74 -2.92
C ASP A 236 -18.44 -10.34 -1.52
N PHE A 237 -17.55 -10.27 -0.53
CA PHE A 237 -17.90 -9.85 0.82
C PHE A 237 -18.42 -8.42 0.84
N HIS A 238 -17.77 -7.50 0.12
CA HIS A 238 -18.25 -6.13 -0.01
C HIS A 238 -19.63 -6.06 -0.70
N MET A 239 -19.84 -6.81 -1.79
CA MET A 239 -21.15 -6.88 -2.46
C MET A 239 -22.24 -7.44 -1.53
N ARG A 240 -21.90 -8.39 -0.66
CA ARG A 240 -22.81 -8.93 0.36
C ARG A 240 -23.23 -7.85 1.35
N ASP A 241 -22.26 -7.09 1.86
CA ASP A 241 -22.52 -6.05 2.86
C ASP A 241 -23.32 -4.89 2.26
N LEU A 242 -23.00 -4.48 1.02
CA LEU A 242 -23.80 -3.54 0.22
C LEU A 242 -25.27 -4.00 0.09
N ALA A 243 -25.49 -5.28 -0.24
CA ALA A 243 -26.82 -5.85 -0.39
C ALA A 243 -27.61 -5.92 0.93
N ALA A 244 -26.91 -6.08 2.06
CA ALA A 244 -27.51 -6.07 3.39
C ALA A 244 -27.84 -4.66 3.89
N GLY A 245 -27.41 -3.60 3.18
CA GLY A 245 -27.47 -2.23 3.67
C GLY A 245 -26.50 -1.96 4.82
N SER A 246 -25.57 -2.87 5.08
CA SER A 246 -24.54 -2.73 6.09
C SER A 246 -23.50 -1.73 5.57
N GLN A 247 -23.37 -0.60 6.26
CA GLN A 247 -22.16 0.22 6.12
C GLN A 247 -20.98 -0.64 6.53
N ALA A 248 -19.99 -0.82 5.65
CA ALA A 248 -18.75 -1.49 6.00
C ALA A 248 -18.16 -0.74 7.21
N VAL A 249 -17.97 -1.45 8.32
CA VAL A 249 -17.22 -0.94 9.47
C VAL A 249 -15.78 -0.81 9.01
N ASN A 250 -15.27 0.42 9.05
CA ASN A 250 -13.89 0.80 8.71
C ASN A 250 -12.84 -0.11 9.34
#